data_AF-A0AAW0NB04-F1
#
_entry.id   AF-A0AAW0NB04-F1
#
_cell.length_a   1.000
_cell.length_b   1.000
_cell.length_c   1.000
_cell.angle_alpha   90.00
_cell.angle_beta   90.00
_cell.angle_gamma   90.00
#
_symmetry.space_group_name_H-M   'P 1'
#
loop_
_entity.id
_entity.type
_entity.pdbx_description
1 polymer ?
#
loop_
_entity_poly.entity_id
_entity_poly.type
_entity_poly.pdbx_seq_one_letter_code
_entity_poly.pdbx_strand_id
1 'polypeptide(L)'
;MSEEKGTLNGEIHDLKDMLEVKERKIVVLQKKIENLQEQLRDKEKQMSSLKERVKSLQADTSNTDTALTTLEESLAEKERIIDRLKEQRDRDDREKGEELDCARKELKELKERFSLLQGDLSERETNLLDLKEHASSLASSGLKKDSKLKTLEISLEQKREECLKLENHLKRAQTAALEAQANTELAERIKNLEQEVCRHKEDSGKAQAEVDRLLEILREMENEKNDKDKKISELESMTSRQMKDQTKKVASLKHKEQVEKSKNARLMEEARKREDNMSESSQQVKDTMRQKSERIEELEEALRESVQITAEREMVLAQEEAARAHQEKQMEELLGAMEKVKQELESMRAKLASTQQSLCEKEAHLTTLRAERRKHLEEVLEMKQEALLAAISEKDANIALLELSSSKKKKTQDEVALLKREKDRLVQQLKQQTQNRMKLMADNYEDDHLKTAHDHTNHKPSPDQMIPPLVALSQNRSKLKLYIAHLTDLCHERDPSILSQLTPPSHYHHSDPNDWEEELQKMTHEQLERELELCEKESAELQEYANCVLQQIADYCPDILEQVVNALEESC
;
A
#
# COMPACT_ATOMS: atom_id res chain seq x y z
N MET A 1 -165.33 42.51 -16.49
CA MET A 1 -164.96 42.92 -15.10
C MET A 1 -164.67 41.77 -14.14
N SER A 2 -165.55 40.78 -13.87
CA SER A 2 -165.24 39.70 -12.90
C SER A 2 -164.48 38.50 -13.50
N GLU A 3 -164.76 38.12 -14.74
CA GLU A 3 -164.07 37.01 -15.43
C GLU A 3 -162.64 37.39 -15.84
N GLU A 4 -162.44 38.57 -16.44
CA GLU A 4 -161.11 39.10 -16.78
C GLU A 4 -160.18 39.21 -15.57
N LYS A 5 -160.71 39.50 -14.37
CA LYS A 5 -159.96 39.56 -13.12
C LYS A 5 -159.49 38.16 -12.66
N GLY A 6 -160.26 37.11 -12.95
CA GLY A 6 -159.89 35.72 -12.67
C GLY A 6 -158.78 35.24 -13.59
N THR A 7 -158.87 35.54 -14.89
CA THR A 7 -157.83 35.19 -15.87
C THR A 7 -156.51 35.92 -15.58
N LEU A 8 -156.57 37.22 -15.29
CA LEU A 8 -155.39 38.00 -14.89
C LEU A 8 -154.74 37.45 -13.61
N ASN A 9 -155.54 37.01 -12.64
CA ASN A 9 -155.01 36.43 -11.40
C ASN A 9 -154.31 35.08 -11.65
N GLY A 10 -154.80 34.27 -12.60
CA GLY A 10 -154.16 33.03 -13.03
C GLY A 10 -152.81 33.30 -13.71
N GLU A 11 -152.78 34.22 -14.67
CA GLU A 11 -151.53 34.64 -15.34
C GLU A 11 -150.50 35.21 -14.35
N ILE A 12 -150.94 35.98 -13.35
CA ILE A 12 -150.06 36.48 -12.27
C ILE A 12 -149.49 35.33 -11.43
N HIS A 13 -150.27 34.28 -11.17
CA HIS A 13 -149.78 33.12 -10.43
C HIS A 13 -148.74 32.32 -11.23
N ASP A 14 -149.03 32.05 -12.51
CA ASP A 14 -148.09 31.36 -13.42
C ASP A 14 -146.78 32.13 -13.59
N LEU A 15 -146.85 33.48 -13.70
CA LEU A 15 -145.67 34.33 -13.76
C LEU A 15 -144.86 34.32 -12.46
N LYS A 16 -145.51 34.21 -11.29
CA LYS A 16 -144.83 34.05 -10.00
C LYS A 16 -144.13 32.71 -9.88
N ASP A 17 -144.78 31.62 -10.27
CA ASP A 17 -144.19 30.28 -10.25
C ASP A 17 -143.00 30.21 -11.23
N MET A 18 -143.14 30.82 -12.41
CA MET A 18 -142.05 30.94 -13.38
C MET A 18 -140.88 31.77 -12.82
N LEU A 19 -141.17 32.86 -12.11
CA LEU A 19 -140.15 33.68 -11.44
C LEU A 19 -139.42 32.86 -10.36
N GLU A 20 -140.15 32.12 -9.52
CA GLU A 20 -139.57 31.30 -8.47
C GLU A 20 -138.68 30.18 -9.03
N VAL A 21 -139.09 29.53 -10.13
CA VAL A 21 -138.25 28.55 -10.83
C VAL A 21 -136.98 29.21 -11.38
N LYS A 22 -137.08 30.41 -11.96
CA LYS A 22 -135.93 31.18 -12.45
C LYS A 22 -134.99 31.58 -11.31
N GLU A 23 -135.51 32.00 -10.16
CA GLU A 23 -134.73 32.34 -8.96
C GLU A 23 -133.98 31.12 -8.43
N ARG A 24 -134.65 29.97 -8.27
CA ARG A 24 -134.00 28.71 -7.88
C ARG A 24 -132.89 28.32 -8.88
N LYS A 25 -133.13 28.48 -10.19
CA LYS A 25 -132.13 28.21 -11.23
C LYS A 25 -130.94 29.16 -11.14
N ILE A 26 -131.17 30.44 -10.84
CA ILE A 26 -130.11 31.43 -10.61
C ILE A 26 -129.26 31.00 -9.42
N VAL A 27 -129.85 30.60 -8.29
CA VAL A 27 -129.12 30.14 -7.10
C VAL A 27 -128.26 28.91 -7.40
N VAL A 28 -128.79 27.92 -8.14
CA VAL A 28 -128.02 26.74 -8.55
C VAL A 28 -126.86 27.11 -9.46
N LEU A 29 -127.08 28.03 -10.42
CA LEU A 29 -126.02 28.50 -11.31
C LEU A 29 -124.95 29.30 -10.56
N GLN A 30 -125.34 30.14 -9.60
CA GLN A 30 -124.41 30.88 -8.74
C GLN A 30 -123.53 29.90 -7.95
N LYS A 31 -124.13 28.89 -7.30
CA LYS A 31 -123.36 27.86 -6.58
C LYS A 31 -122.41 27.07 -7.51
N LYS A 32 -122.83 26.83 -8.76
CA LYS A 32 -121.97 26.18 -9.76
C LYS A 32 -120.81 27.07 -10.19
N ILE A 33 -121.04 28.38 -10.34
CA ILE A 33 -119.99 29.37 -10.62
C ILE A 33 -119.00 29.43 -9.46
N GLU A 34 -119.47 29.52 -8.22
CA GLU A 34 -118.61 29.55 -7.03
C GLU A 34 -117.72 28.30 -6.93
N ASN A 35 -118.29 27.11 -7.13
CA ASN A 35 -117.53 25.85 -7.14
C ASN A 35 -116.48 25.84 -8.27
N LEU A 36 -116.84 26.29 -9.48
CA LEU A 36 -115.88 26.39 -10.58
C LEU A 36 -114.76 27.41 -10.30
N GLN A 37 -115.08 28.54 -9.65
CA GLN A 37 -114.10 29.54 -9.23
C GLN A 37 -113.16 29.00 -8.13
N GLU A 38 -113.67 28.21 -7.20
CA GLU A 38 -112.85 27.53 -6.19
C GLU A 38 -111.91 26.50 -6.83
N GLN A 39 -112.43 25.64 -7.72
CA GLN A 39 -111.61 24.69 -8.48
C GLN A 39 -110.52 25.38 -9.30
N LEU A 40 -110.83 26.51 -9.94
CA LEU A 40 -109.85 27.29 -10.69
C LEU A 40 -108.74 27.80 -9.76
N ARG A 41 -109.09 28.36 -8.59
CA ARG A 41 -108.11 28.82 -7.60
C ARG A 41 -107.21 27.70 -7.09
N ASP A 42 -107.76 26.51 -6.86
CA ASP A 42 -106.96 25.35 -6.45
C ASP A 42 -106.02 24.88 -7.57
N LYS A 43 -106.46 24.93 -8.83
CA LYS A 43 -105.61 24.63 -9.98
C LYS A 43 -104.51 25.67 -10.18
N GLU A 44 -104.78 26.95 -9.95
CA GLU A 44 -103.77 28.01 -9.98
C GLU A 44 -102.70 27.80 -8.89
N LYS A 45 -103.10 27.43 -7.67
CA LYS A 45 -102.16 27.07 -6.59
C LYS A 45 -101.30 25.86 -6.95
N GLN A 46 -101.92 24.80 -7.49
CA GLN A 46 -101.20 23.62 -7.97
C GLN A 46 -100.18 23.99 -9.06
N MET A 47 -100.58 24.83 -10.02
CA MET A 47 -99.69 25.32 -11.07
C MET A 47 -98.54 26.17 -10.52
N SER A 48 -98.78 27.00 -9.50
CA SER A 48 -97.72 27.78 -8.84
C SER A 48 -96.70 26.87 -8.16
N SER A 49 -97.17 25.89 -7.39
CA SER A 49 -96.29 24.91 -6.71
C SER A 49 -95.46 24.08 -7.71
N LEU A 50 -96.08 23.65 -8.82
CA LEU A 50 -95.34 22.95 -9.89
C LEU A 50 -94.28 23.84 -10.54
N LYS A 51 -94.56 25.13 -10.77
CA LYS A 51 -93.57 26.07 -11.30
C LYS A 51 -92.39 26.27 -10.36
N GLU A 52 -92.63 26.37 -9.06
CA GLU A 52 -91.56 26.47 -8.05
C GLU A 52 -90.70 25.21 -8.03
N ARG A 53 -91.32 24.03 -8.06
CA ARG A 53 -90.60 22.75 -8.14
C ARG A 53 -89.75 22.65 -9.42
N VAL A 54 -90.27 23.09 -10.57
CA VAL A 54 -89.51 23.13 -11.82
C VAL A 54 -88.30 24.06 -11.70
N LYS A 55 -88.46 25.25 -11.09
CA LYS A 55 -87.34 26.17 -10.87
C LYS A 55 -86.25 25.56 -9.96
N SER A 56 -86.65 24.88 -8.89
CA SER A 56 -85.70 24.17 -8.01
C SER A 56 -84.93 23.11 -8.79
N LEU A 57 -85.62 22.26 -9.54
CA LEU A 57 -84.99 21.22 -10.35
C LEU A 57 -84.05 21.80 -11.42
N GLN A 58 -84.40 22.94 -12.02
CA GLN A 58 -83.52 23.64 -12.96
C GLN A 58 -82.23 24.14 -12.28
N ALA A 59 -82.33 24.67 -11.06
CA ALA A 59 -81.16 25.07 -10.28
C ALA A 59 -80.27 23.86 -9.93
N ASP A 60 -80.87 22.76 -9.48
CA ASP A 60 -80.16 21.52 -9.16
C ASP A 60 -79.46 20.93 -10.40
N THR A 61 -80.12 21.00 -11.56
CA THR A 61 -79.54 20.56 -12.85
C THR A 61 -78.34 21.43 -13.22
N SER A 62 -78.47 22.76 -13.14
CA SER A 62 -77.36 23.69 -13.44
C SER A 62 -76.16 23.51 -12.49
N ASN A 63 -76.41 23.22 -11.21
CA ASN A 63 -75.37 22.93 -10.24
C ASN A 63 -74.67 21.60 -10.57
N THR A 64 -75.44 20.59 -10.98
CA THR A 64 -74.91 19.28 -11.41
C THR A 64 -74.04 19.44 -12.66
N ASP A 65 -74.48 20.21 -13.64
CA ASP A 65 -73.71 20.49 -14.87
C ASP A 65 -72.37 21.18 -14.52
N THR A 66 -72.40 22.16 -13.61
CA THR A 66 -71.18 22.86 -13.16
C THR A 66 -70.20 21.90 -12.44
N ALA A 67 -70.71 21.00 -11.61
CA ALA A 67 -69.90 19.98 -10.94
C ALA A 67 -69.30 19.00 -11.95
N LEU A 68 -70.06 18.59 -12.97
CA LEU A 68 -69.56 17.73 -14.04
C LEU A 68 -68.45 18.39 -14.84
N THR A 69 -68.61 19.65 -15.25
CA THR A 69 -67.55 20.39 -15.94
C THR A 69 -66.27 20.49 -15.09
N THR A 70 -66.41 20.73 -13.78
CA THR A 70 -65.25 20.78 -12.86
C THR A 70 -64.54 19.43 -12.76
N LEU A 71 -65.30 18.33 -12.73
CA LEU A 71 -64.73 16.99 -12.71
C LEU A 71 -64.06 16.62 -14.03
N GLU A 72 -64.64 17.01 -15.16
CA GLU A 72 -64.06 16.83 -16.50
C GLU A 72 -62.72 17.57 -16.64
N GLU A 73 -62.65 18.81 -16.17
CA GLU A 73 -61.41 19.60 -16.17
C GLU A 73 -60.33 18.97 -15.28
N SER A 74 -60.71 18.51 -14.09
CA SER A 74 -59.81 17.81 -13.16
C SER A 74 -59.29 16.51 -13.77
N LEU A 75 -60.15 15.74 -14.42
CA LEU A 75 -59.78 14.50 -15.11
C LEU A 75 -58.80 14.79 -16.26
N ALA A 76 -59.08 15.79 -17.09
CA ALA A 76 -58.20 16.20 -18.18
C ALA A 76 -56.82 16.64 -17.66
N GLU A 77 -56.75 17.33 -16.52
CA GLU A 77 -55.46 17.68 -15.92
C GLU A 77 -54.72 16.45 -15.37
N LYS A 78 -55.44 15.49 -14.76
CA LYS A 78 -54.83 14.23 -14.33
C LYS A 78 -54.28 13.44 -15.53
N GLU A 79 -54.97 13.42 -16.66
CA GLU A 79 -54.47 12.80 -17.91
C GLU A 79 -53.18 13.47 -18.40
N ARG A 80 -53.12 14.80 -18.41
CA ARG A 80 -51.88 15.54 -18.76
C ARG A 80 -50.72 15.22 -17.82
N ILE A 81 -50.98 15.09 -16.51
CA ILE A 81 -49.96 14.69 -15.53
C ILE A 81 -49.47 13.27 -15.83
N ILE A 82 -50.39 12.34 -16.10
CA ILE A 82 -50.05 10.96 -16.43
C ILE A 82 -49.14 10.90 -17.67
N ASP A 83 -49.45 11.66 -18.72
CA ASP A 83 -48.64 11.64 -19.94
C ASP A 83 -47.26 12.26 -19.73
N ARG A 84 -47.14 13.35 -18.96
CA ARG A 84 -45.83 13.90 -18.54
C ARG A 84 -44.99 12.88 -17.77
N LEU A 85 -45.61 12.12 -16.86
CA LEU A 85 -44.93 11.08 -16.09
C LEU A 85 -44.50 9.89 -16.95
N LYS A 86 -45.30 9.49 -17.95
CA LYS A 86 -44.91 8.47 -18.93
C LYS A 86 -43.70 8.93 -19.75
N GLU A 87 -43.74 10.15 -20.29
CA GLU A 87 -42.62 10.70 -21.06
C GLU A 87 -41.35 10.84 -20.23
N GLN A 88 -41.47 11.19 -18.95
CA GLN A 88 -40.34 11.22 -18.03
C GLN A 88 -39.76 9.82 -17.81
N ARG A 89 -40.60 8.84 -17.48
CA ARG A 89 -40.15 7.45 -17.35
C ARG A 89 -39.45 6.96 -18.63
N ASP A 90 -40.01 7.24 -19.79
CA ASP A 90 -39.45 6.79 -21.08
C ASP A 90 -38.14 7.53 -21.43
N ARG A 91 -37.91 8.74 -20.89
CA ARG A 91 -36.62 9.44 -20.95
C ARG A 91 -35.62 8.79 -20.00
N ASP A 92 -35.99 8.60 -18.75
CA ASP A 92 -35.14 7.98 -17.72
C ASP A 92 -34.69 6.56 -18.13
N ASP A 93 -35.59 5.77 -18.73
CA ASP A 93 -35.28 4.41 -19.20
C ASP A 93 -34.31 4.43 -20.39
N ARG A 94 -34.41 5.43 -21.27
CA ARG A 94 -33.44 5.63 -22.36
C ARG A 94 -32.07 6.03 -21.83
N GLU A 95 -32.02 7.01 -20.94
CA GLU A 95 -30.77 7.48 -20.33
C GLU A 95 -30.07 6.34 -19.57
N LYS A 96 -30.80 5.57 -18.76
CA LYS A 96 -30.26 4.37 -18.10
C LYS A 96 -29.77 3.32 -19.08
N GLY A 97 -30.46 3.13 -20.20
CA GLY A 97 -30.03 2.24 -21.27
C GLY A 97 -28.68 2.68 -21.87
N GLU A 98 -28.53 3.96 -22.16
CA GLU A 98 -27.29 4.54 -22.69
C GLU A 98 -26.14 4.47 -21.69
N GLU A 99 -26.39 4.73 -20.41
CA GLU A 99 -25.40 4.58 -19.33
C GLU A 99 -24.93 3.12 -19.19
N LEU A 100 -25.85 2.16 -19.23
CA LEU A 100 -25.51 0.73 -19.19
C LEU A 100 -24.68 0.30 -20.40
N ASP A 101 -25.00 0.81 -21.59
CA ASP A 101 -24.24 0.51 -22.81
C ASP A 101 -22.86 1.16 -22.79
N CYS A 102 -22.70 2.35 -22.22
CA CYS A 102 -21.38 2.97 -21.99
C CYS A 102 -20.55 2.15 -21.01
N ALA A 103 -21.11 1.79 -19.84
CA ALA A 103 -20.44 0.97 -18.84
C ALA A 103 -20.04 -0.41 -19.40
N ARG A 104 -20.88 -1.01 -20.26
CA ARG A 104 -20.55 -2.27 -20.96
C ARG A 104 -19.37 -2.12 -21.91
N LYS A 105 -19.27 -1.01 -22.65
CA LYS A 105 -18.13 -0.73 -23.54
C LYS A 105 -16.85 -0.54 -22.73
N GLU A 106 -16.89 0.27 -21.67
CA GLU A 106 -15.75 0.48 -20.78
C GLU A 106 -15.28 -0.84 -20.15
N LEU A 107 -16.20 -1.68 -19.67
CA LEU A 107 -15.87 -3.01 -19.14
C LEU A 107 -15.19 -3.90 -20.19
N LYS A 108 -15.63 -3.83 -21.45
CA LYS A 108 -15.03 -4.58 -22.54
C LYS A 108 -13.60 -4.08 -22.84
N GLU A 109 -13.40 -2.78 -22.90
CA GLU A 109 -12.06 -2.19 -23.10
C GLU A 109 -11.11 -2.52 -21.95
N LEU A 110 -11.59 -2.47 -20.70
CA LEU A 110 -10.84 -2.88 -19.51
C LEU A 110 -10.42 -4.36 -19.59
N LYS A 111 -11.34 -5.24 -20.02
CA LYS A 111 -11.02 -6.67 -20.23
C LYS A 111 -9.96 -6.86 -21.31
N GLU A 112 -10.08 -6.16 -22.43
CA GLU A 112 -9.09 -6.24 -23.52
C GLU A 112 -7.72 -5.75 -23.07
N ARG A 113 -7.66 -4.64 -22.32
CA ARG A 113 -6.40 -4.14 -21.71
C ARG A 113 -5.81 -5.13 -20.71
N PHE A 114 -6.65 -5.75 -19.88
CA PHE A 114 -6.20 -6.77 -18.93
C PHE A 114 -5.59 -7.97 -19.67
N SER A 115 -6.25 -8.46 -20.73
CA SER A 115 -5.72 -9.56 -21.54
C SER A 115 -4.39 -9.21 -22.22
N LEU A 116 -4.22 -7.97 -22.70
CA LEU A 116 -2.94 -7.50 -23.25
C LEU A 116 -1.85 -7.48 -22.18
N LEU A 117 -2.10 -6.86 -21.02
CA LEU A 117 -1.14 -6.80 -19.92
C LEU A 117 -0.77 -8.19 -19.39
N GLN A 118 -1.73 -9.12 -19.35
CA GLN A 118 -1.48 -10.51 -18.98
C GLN A 118 -0.53 -11.18 -20.00
N GLY A 119 -0.73 -10.93 -21.30
CA GLY A 119 0.17 -11.40 -22.35
C GLY A 119 1.59 -10.85 -22.20
N ASP A 120 1.71 -9.53 -22.00
CA ASP A 120 3.00 -8.86 -21.78
C ASP A 120 3.71 -9.41 -20.53
N LEU A 121 2.97 -9.64 -19.44
CA LEU A 121 3.51 -10.22 -18.21
C LEU A 121 4.08 -11.61 -18.48
N SER A 122 3.33 -12.49 -19.15
CA SER A 122 3.82 -13.82 -19.51
C SER A 122 5.04 -13.76 -20.43
N GLU A 123 5.10 -12.83 -21.38
CA GLU A 123 6.29 -12.61 -22.21
C GLU A 123 7.50 -12.19 -21.36
N ARG A 124 7.31 -11.28 -20.39
CA ARG A 124 8.39 -10.88 -19.46
C ARG A 124 8.83 -12.02 -18.56
N GLU A 125 7.93 -12.87 -18.09
CA GLU A 125 8.27 -14.07 -17.34
C GLU A 125 9.14 -15.03 -18.16
N THR A 126 8.80 -15.25 -19.44
CA THR A 126 9.63 -16.08 -20.33
C THR A 126 11.02 -15.50 -20.55
N ASN A 127 11.12 -14.19 -20.84
CA ASN A 127 12.41 -13.51 -21.00
C ASN A 127 13.26 -13.57 -19.72
N LEU A 128 12.64 -13.48 -18.55
CA LEU A 128 13.32 -13.61 -17.26
C LEU A 128 13.91 -15.01 -17.07
N LEU A 129 13.18 -16.06 -17.47
CA LEU A 129 13.68 -17.44 -17.42
C LEU A 129 14.90 -17.61 -18.33
N ASP A 130 14.83 -17.11 -19.57
CA ASP A 130 15.95 -17.16 -20.52
C ASP A 130 17.19 -16.43 -19.97
N LEU A 131 17.00 -15.25 -19.38
CA LEU A 131 18.09 -14.50 -18.75
C LEU A 131 18.70 -15.25 -17.54
N LYS A 132 17.87 -15.90 -16.72
CA LYS A 132 18.34 -16.75 -15.60
C LYS A 132 19.15 -17.94 -16.11
N GLU A 133 18.74 -18.57 -17.21
CA GLU A 133 19.49 -19.66 -17.83
C GLU A 133 20.83 -19.18 -18.40
N HIS A 134 20.84 -18.03 -19.07
CA HIS A 134 22.07 -17.42 -19.58
C HIS A 134 23.04 -17.04 -18.44
N ALA A 135 22.53 -16.42 -17.36
CA ALA A 135 23.33 -16.10 -16.18
C ALA A 135 23.92 -17.35 -15.53
N SER A 136 23.12 -18.41 -15.39
CA SER A 136 23.57 -19.71 -14.86
C SER A 136 24.66 -20.33 -15.73
N SER A 137 24.51 -20.24 -17.06
CA SER A 137 25.50 -20.71 -18.03
C SER A 137 26.82 -19.92 -17.95
N LEU A 138 26.75 -18.60 -17.82
CA LEU A 138 27.92 -17.74 -17.60
C LEU A 138 28.61 -18.05 -16.28
N ALA A 139 27.87 -18.23 -15.19
CA ALA A 139 28.42 -18.60 -13.89
C ALA A 139 29.16 -19.95 -13.97
N SER A 140 28.55 -20.97 -14.59
CA SER A 140 29.19 -22.27 -14.81
C SER A 140 30.47 -22.16 -15.66
N SER A 141 30.43 -21.36 -16.73
CA SER A 141 31.61 -21.08 -17.57
C SER A 141 32.72 -20.36 -16.79
N GLY A 142 32.35 -19.38 -15.95
CA GLY A 142 33.24 -18.70 -15.03
C GLY A 142 33.96 -19.65 -14.08
N LEU A 143 33.23 -20.55 -13.41
CA LEU A 143 33.79 -21.58 -12.53
C LEU A 143 34.75 -22.53 -13.28
N LYS A 144 34.43 -22.89 -14.52
CA LYS A 144 35.31 -23.71 -15.37
C LYS A 144 36.60 -22.98 -15.74
N LYS A 145 36.54 -21.67 -15.97
CA LYS A 145 37.73 -20.84 -16.23
C LYS A 145 38.57 -20.68 -14.96
N ASP A 146 37.93 -20.42 -13.82
CA ASP A 146 38.60 -20.25 -12.53
C ASP A 146 39.35 -21.54 -12.10
N SER A 147 38.71 -22.70 -12.24
CA SER A 147 39.37 -23.99 -11.97
C SER A 147 40.56 -24.27 -12.89
N LYS A 148 40.46 -23.92 -14.18
CA LYS A 148 41.60 -23.99 -15.12
C LYS A 148 42.72 -23.02 -14.72
N LEU A 149 42.37 -21.80 -14.32
CA LEU A 149 43.33 -20.78 -13.89
C LEU A 149 44.10 -21.27 -12.66
N LYS A 150 43.41 -21.75 -11.62
CA LYS A 150 44.03 -22.38 -10.44
C LYS A 150 44.97 -23.52 -10.80
N THR A 151 44.58 -24.36 -11.76
CA THR A 151 45.43 -25.46 -12.23
C THR A 151 46.71 -24.95 -12.90
N LEU A 152 46.60 -23.91 -13.73
CA LEU A 152 47.75 -23.27 -14.38
C LEU A 152 48.65 -22.55 -13.37
N GLU A 153 48.08 -21.89 -12.36
CA GLU A 153 48.84 -21.26 -11.27
C GLU A 153 49.65 -22.29 -10.48
N ILE A 154 49.04 -23.42 -10.10
CA ILE A 154 49.75 -24.52 -9.44
C ILE A 154 50.89 -25.03 -10.33
N SER A 155 50.63 -25.24 -11.62
CA SER A 155 51.65 -25.70 -12.57
C SER A 155 52.79 -24.69 -12.74
N LEU A 156 52.47 -23.40 -12.78
CA LEU A 156 53.45 -22.31 -12.84
C LEU A 156 54.34 -22.32 -11.59
N GLU A 157 53.75 -22.49 -10.41
CA GLU A 157 54.49 -22.52 -9.15
C GLU A 157 55.41 -23.74 -9.07
N GLN A 158 54.94 -24.92 -9.50
CA GLN A 158 55.79 -26.10 -9.65
C GLN A 158 56.97 -25.85 -10.58
N LYS A 159 56.75 -25.17 -11.71
CA LYS A 159 57.83 -24.81 -12.64
C LYS A 159 58.81 -23.79 -12.05
N ARG A 160 58.34 -22.85 -11.23
CA ARG A 160 59.22 -21.94 -10.49
C ARG A 160 60.10 -22.70 -9.50
N GLU A 161 59.53 -23.63 -8.73
CA GLU A 161 60.31 -24.48 -7.82
C GLU A 161 61.35 -25.34 -8.55
N GLU A 162 61.01 -25.90 -9.71
CA GLU A 162 61.97 -26.61 -10.56
C GLU A 162 63.10 -25.70 -11.04
N CYS A 163 62.78 -24.48 -11.47
CA CYS A 163 63.79 -23.49 -11.88
C CYS A 163 64.71 -23.12 -10.71
N LEU A 164 64.17 -22.88 -9.52
CA LEU A 164 64.94 -22.63 -8.29
C LEU A 164 65.88 -23.80 -7.95
N LYS A 165 65.41 -25.05 -8.09
CA LYS A 165 66.25 -26.24 -7.89
C LYS A 165 67.40 -26.29 -8.89
N LEU A 166 67.13 -26.03 -10.18
CA LEU A 166 68.16 -25.98 -11.22
C LEU A 166 69.15 -24.85 -10.99
N GLU A 167 68.69 -23.66 -10.59
CA GLU A 167 69.56 -22.53 -10.29
C GLU A 167 70.48 -22.82 -9.10
N ASN A 168 69.97 -23.49 -8.06
CA ASN A 168 70.77 -23.95 -6.93
C ASN A 168 71.80 -25.01 -7.34
N HIS A 169 71.44 -25.94 -8.22
CA HIS A 169 72.39 -26.90 -8.79
C HIS A 169 73.49 -26.20 -9.61
N LEU A 170 73.12 -25.20 -10.41
CA LEU A 170 74.06 -24.41 -11.19
C LEU A 170 75.03 -23.65 -10.27
N LYS A 171 74.53 -23.01 -9.21
CA LYS A 171 75.37 -22.33 -8.21
C LYS A 171 76.38 -23.30 -7.59
N ARG A 172 75.94 -24.48 -7.13
CA ARG A 172 76.84 -25.50 -6.57
C ARG A 172 77.90 -25.97 -7.56
N ALA A 173 77.50 -26.20 -8.81
CA ALA A 173 78.43 -26.60 -9.88
C ALA A 173 79.47 -25.51 -10.15
N GLN A 174 79.07 -24.23 -10.16
CA GLN A 174 79.99 -23.10 -10.27
C GLN A 174 80.97 -23.04 -9.10
N THR A 175 80.50 -23.21 -7.85
CA THR A 175 81.39 -23.23 -6.68
C THR A 175 82.42 -24.35 -6.78
N ALA A 176 81.96 -25.57 -7.12
CA ALA A 176 82.85 -26.72 -7.29
C ALA A 176 83.87 -26.53 -8.43
N ALA A 177 83.47 -25.86 -9.53
CA ALA A 177 84.38 -25.53 -10.62
C ALA A 177 85.47 -24.52 -10.19
N LEU A 178 85.09 -23.49 -9.42
CA LEU A 178 86.04 -22.52 -8.86
C LEU A 178 87.03 -23.18 -7.88
N GLU A 179 86.54 -24.07 -7.02
CA GLU A 179 87.40 -24.86 -6.12
C GLU A 179 88.36 -25.78 -6.90
N ALA A 180 87.86 -26.45 -7.94
CA ALA A 180 88.70 -27.28 -8.81
C ALA A 180 89.79 -26.45 -9.51
N GLN A 181 89.45 -25.25 -10.01
CA GLN A 181 90.41 -24.33 -10.60
C GLN A 181 91.47 -23.89 -9.58
N ALA A 182 91.07 -23.47 -8.38
CA ALA A 182 92.00 -23.10 -7.32
C ALA A 182 92.93 -24.27 -6.94
N ASN A 183 92.40 -25.49 -6.88
CA ASN A 183 93.21 -26.69 -6.63
C ASN A 183 94.21 -26.97 -7.76
N THR A 184 93.84 -26.76 -9.02
CA THR A 184 94.80 -26.88 -10.14
C THR A 184 95.89 -25.82 -10.09
N GLU A 185 95.56 -24.57 -9.77
CA GLU A 185 96.53 -23.48 -9.61
C GLU A 185 97.49 -23.76 -8.44
N LEU A 186 96.97 -24.28 -7.32
CA LEU A 186 97.79 -24.72 -6.19
C LEU A 186 98.71 -25.88 -6.57
N ALA A 187 98.22 -26.89 -7.30
CA ALA A 187 99.02 -28.01 -7.75
C ALA A 187 100.15 -27.57 -8.71
N GLU A 188 99.87 -26.64 -9.63
CA GLU A 188 100.91 -26.04 -10.49
C GLU A 188 101.94 -25.25 -9.68
N ARG A 189 101.49 -24.48 -8.68
CA ARG A 189 102.38 -23.76 -7.76
C ARG A 189 103.31 -24.71 -7.01
N ILE A 190 102.76 -25.81 -6.48
CA ILE A 190 103.53 -26.86 -5.81
C ILE A 190 104.56 -27.45 -6.76
N LYS A 191 104.16 -27.85 -7.97
CA LYS A 191 105.06 -28.42 -8.99
C LYS A 191 106.21 -27.46 -9.33
N ASN A 192 105.92 -26.17 -9.47
CA ASN A 192 106.95 -25.16 -9.74
C ASN A 192 107.93 -25.03 -8.56
N LEU A 193 107.43 -25.00 -7.32
CA LEU A 193 108.27 -25.00 -6.12
C LEU A 193 109.12 -26.28 -6.01
N GLU A 194 108.56 -27.44 -6.33
CA GLU A 194 109.30 -28.70 -6.36
C GLU A 194 110.44 -28.68 -7.40
N GLN A 195 110.20 -28.09 -8.57
CA GLN A 195 111.25 -27.89 -9.59
C GLN A 195 112.34 -26.93 -9.10
N GLU A 196 111.99 -25.82 -8.44
CA GLU A 196 112.95 -24.89 -7.84
C GLU A 196 113.79 -25.58 -6.76
N VAL A 197 113.17 -26.37 -5.88
CA VAL A 197 113.88 -27.17 -4.86
C VAL A 197 114.82 -28.17 -5.51
N CYS A 198 114.40 -28.84 -6.59
CA CYS A 198 115.24 -29.76 -7.34
C CYS A 198 116.47 -29.06 -7.94
N ARG A 199 116.28 -27.90 -8.59
CA ARG A 199 117.38 -27.06 -9.09
C ARG A 199 118.34 -26.64 -7.99
N HIS A 200 117.83 -26.18 -6.84
CA HIS A 200 118.67 -25.82 -5.69
C HIS A 200 119.44 -27.02 -5.13
N LYS A 201 118.86 -28.23 -5.12
CA LYS A 201 119.57 -29.45 -4.73
C LYS A 201 120.69 -29.80 -5.72
N GLU A 202 120.43 -29.69 -7.03
CA GLU A 202 121.45 -29.92 -8.06
C GLU A 202 122.59 -28.91 -7.96
N ASP A 203 122.27 -27.62 -7.79
CA ASP A 203 123.27 -26.56 -7.67
C ASP A 203 124.08 -26.70 -6.37
N SER A 204 123.44 -27.07 -5.27
CA SER A 204 124.12 -27.46 -4.03
C SER A 204 125.03 -28.68 -4.24
N GLY A 205 124.57 -29.70 -4.98
CA GLY A 205 125.36 -30.87 -5.33
C GLY A 205 126.58 -30.54 -6.19
N LYS A 206 126.45 -29.64 -7.17
CA LYS A 206 127.58 -29.13 -7.97
C LYS A 206 128.57 -28.34 -7.11
N ALA A 207 128.06 -27.47 -6.23
CA ALA A 207 128.91 -26.73 -5.30
C ALA A 207 129.65 -27.67 -4.34
N GLN A 208 128.98 -28.72 -3.86
CA GLN A 208 129.60 -29.75 -3.02
C GLN A 208 130.66 -30.55 -3.78
N ALA A 209 130.40 -30.93 -5.04
CA ALA A 209 131.39 -31.61 -5.87
C ALA A 209 132.61 -30.72 -6.16
N GLU A 210 132.41 -29.41 -6.34
CA GLU A 210 133.51 -28.45 -6.48
C GLU A 210 134.29 -28.29 -5.17
N VAL A 211 133.62 -28.29 -4.02
CA VAL A 211 134.28 -28.34 -2.70
C VAL A 211 135.11 -29.61 -2.56
N ASP A 212 134.58 -30.78 -2.93
CA ASP A 212 135.30 -32.06 -2.84
C ASP A 212 136.50 -32.09 -3.79
N ARG A 213 136.37 -31.54 -5.00
CA ARG A 213 137.48 -31.37 -5.95
C ARG A 213 138.58 -30.47 -5.39
N LEU A 214 138.20 -29.34 -4.79
CA LEU A 214 139.14 -28.43 -4.13
C LEU A 214 139.84 -29.11 -2.93
N LEU A 215 139.14 -29.97 -2.20
CA LEU A 215 139.71 -30.78 -1.13
C LEU A 215 140.69 -31.85 -1.64
N GLU A 216 140.44 -32.44 -2.82
CA GLU A 216 141.37 -33.39 -3.45
C GLU A 216 142.65 -32.69 -3.93
N ILE A 217 142.52 -31.52 -4.55
CA ILE A 217 143.68 -30.66 -4.91
C ILE A 217 144.46 -30.28 -3.65
N LEU A 218 143.79 -29.97 -2.53
CA LEU A 218 144.46 -29.71 -1.25
C LEU A 218 145.25 -30.92 -0.74
N ARG A 219 144.73 -32.15 -0.88
CA ARG A 219 145.48 -33.39 -0.54
C ARG A 219 146.68 -33.62 -1.45
N GLU A 220 146.55 -33.37 -2.74
CA GLU A 220 147.67 -33.49 -3.69
C GLU A 220 148.77 -32.48 -3.38
N MET A 221 148.40 -31.22 -3.06
CA MET A 221 149.36 -30.21 -2.60
C MET A 221 150.01 -30.57 -1.25
N GLU A 222 149.27 -31.20 -0.34
CA GLU A 222 149.80 -31.66 0.95
C GLU A 222 150.77 -32.85 0.79
N ASN A 223 150.54 -33.72 -0.19
CA ASN A 223 151.45 -34.81 -0.54
C ASN A 223 152.72 -34.32 -1.26
N GLU A 224 152.62 -33.36 -2.18
CA GLU A 224 153.80 -32.72 -2.80
C GLU A 224 154.67 -31.98 -1.78
N LYS A 225 154.05 -31.37 -0.75
CA LYS A 225 154.76 -30.76 0.38
C LYS A 225 155.53 -31.83 1.17
N ASN A 226 154.88 -32.95 1.50
CA ASN A 226 155.50 -34.04 2.27
C ASN A 226 156.67 -34.72 1.53
N ASP A 227 156.64 -34.79 0.20
CA ASP A 227 157.74 -35.33 -0.62
C ASP A 227 158.92 -34.35 -0.77
N LYS A 228 158.65 -33.04 -0.75
CA LYS A 228 159.69 -31.99 -0.69
C LYS A 228 160.34 -31.90 0.70
N ASP A 229 159.58 -32.12 1.78
CA ASP A 229 160.07 -32.11 3.17
C ASP A 229 160.99 -33.31 3.50
N LYS A 230 160.91 -34.44 2.77
CA LYS A 230 161.83 -35.60 2.93
C LYS A 230 163.17 -35.46 2.22
N LYS A 231 163.34 -34.50 1.30
CA LYS A 231 164.60 -34.28 0.55
C LYS A 231 165.50 -33.20 1.19
N ILE A 232 165.06 -32.54 2.27
CA ILE A 232 165.72 -31.37 2.88
C ILE A 232 166.43 -31.71 4.22
N SER A 233 166.31 -32.92 4.77
CA SER A 233 166.83 -33.21 6.12
C SER A 233 168.28 -33.76 6.20
N GLU A 234 169.11 -33.66 5.15
CA GLU A 234 170.48 -34.22 5.14
C GLU A 234 171.61 -33.24 4.75
N LEU A 235 171.35 -31.94 4.57
CA LEU A 235 172.43 -30.94 4.43
C LEU A 235 172.16 -29.69 5.25
N GLU A 236 173.08 -29.49 6.22
CA GLU A 236 173.52 -28.19 6.77
C GLU A 236 172.60 -27.58 7.86
N SER A 237 172.87 -27.72 9.16
CA SER A 237 174.09 -27.35 9.91
C SER A 237 174.66 -25.99 9.53
N MET A 238 174.54 -25.05 10.49
CA MET A 238 175.26 -23.78 10.64
C MET A 238 174.67 -22.47 10.04
N THR A 239 174.31 -21.57 10.96
CA THR A 239 174.60 -20.11 10.97
C THR A 239 173.43 -19.12 10.85
N SER A 240 173.42 -18.19 11.83
CA SER A 240 172.79 -16.85 11.88
C SER A 240 171.26 -16.77 12.03
N ARG A 241 170.72 -16.51 13.23
CA ARG A 241 170.60 -15.19 13.93
C ARG A 241 170.00 -14.06 13.06
N GLN A 242 168.85 -13.57 13.53
CA GLN A 242 168.50 -12.18 13.90
C GLN A 242 167.22 -11.56 13.28
N MET A 243 166.38 -11.06 14.21
CA MET A 243 165.44 -9.91 14.16
C MET A 243 164.07 -10.15 13.48
N LYS A 244 162.94 -10.06 14.21
CA LYS A 244 162.15 -8.84 14.59
C LYS A 244 161.73 -8.04 13.34
N ASP A 245 160.45 -7.74 13.08
CA ASP A 245 159.56 -7.02 14.00
C ASP A 245 158.06 -7.12 13.64
N GLN A 246 157.27 -6.85 14.68
CA GLN A 246 155.84 -6.57 14.83
C GLN A 246 155.03 -6.01 13.63
N THR A 247 153.71 -6.28 13.64
CA THR A 247 152.72 -5.24 14.02
C THR A 247 151.48 -5.86 14.68
N LYS A 248 151.23 -5.39 15.90
CA LYS A 248 149.99 -5.55 16.68
C LYS A 248 148.98 -4.47 16.28
N LYS A 249 147.76 -4.63 16.81
CA LYS A 249 146.77 -3.59 17.19
C LYS A 249 145.74 -3.23 16.12
N VAL A 250 144.50 -2.90 16.46
CA VAL A 250 143.62 -3.15 17.61
C VAL A 250 142.31 -2.46 17.24
N ALA A 251 141.20 -3.06 17.66
CA ALA A 251 139.95 -2.44 18.10
C ALA A 251 139.29 -1.31 17.29
N SER A 252 138.07 -1.67 16.84
CA SER A 252 136.80 -1.16 17.39
C SER A 252 136.12 0.07 16.80
N LEU A 253 134.82 0.07 17.11
CA LEU A 253 133.82 1.14 17.08
C LEU A 253 133.24 1.34 15.68
N LYS A 254 131.94 1.52 15.53
CA LYS A 254 130.77 1.69 16.41
C LYS A 254 129.62 1.71 15.39
N HIS A 255 128.41 1.28 15.68
CA HIS A 255 127.39 2.01 16.45
C HIS A 255 126.06 1.45 15.89
N LYS A 256 124.91 1.31 16.55
CA LYS A 256 124.45 1.39 17.95
C LYS A 256 122.92 1.31 17.85
N GLU A 257 122.31 0.59 18.80
CA GLU A 257 121.01 0.86 19.46
C GLU A 257 119.74 1.13 18.62
N GLN A 258 118.51 1.05 19.12
CA GLN A 258 117.81 0.37 20.22
C GLN A 258 116.41 1.03 20.22
N VAL A 259 115.37 0.19 20.19
CA VAL A 259 114.06 0.31 20.84
C VAL A 259 113.69 1.68 21.45
N GLU A 260 112.72 2.41 20.87
CA GLU A 260 111.28 2.44 21.22
C GLU A 260 110.58 3.71 20.65
N LYS A 261 109.28 3.58 20.38
CA LYS A 261 108.21 4.60 20.24
C LYS A 261 108.06 5.45 18.96
N SER A 262 106.91 5.18 18.32
CA SER A 262 105.82 6.14 18.08
C SER A 262 106.12 7.38 17.23
N LYS A 263 105.92 7.24 15.92
CA LYS A 263 105.23 8.19 15.02
C LYS A 263 105.53 7.79 13.58
N ASN A 264 104.60 7.10 12.93
CA ASN A 264 104.45 7.17 11.46
C ASN A 264 103.12 6.55 11.00
N ALA A 265 102.03 7.04 11.61
CA ALA A 265 100.66 6.83 11.16
C ALA A 265 100.04 8.17 10.72
N ARG A 266 100.76 8.97 9.92
CA ARG A 266 100.28 10.32 9.51
C ARG A 266 100.53 10.74 8.07
N LEU A 267 100.91 9.84 7.16
CA LEU A 267 101.03 10.18 5.73
C LEU A 267 100.28 9.25 4.78
N MET A 268 99.34 8.45 5.30
CA MET A 268 98.32 7.73 4.50
C MET A 268 96.89 8.03 4.98
N GLU A 269 96.71 9.08 5.80
CA GLU A 269 95.39 9.49 6.32
C GLU A 269 94.89 10.83 5.73
N GLU A 270 95.73 11.58 5.00
CA GLU A 270 95.33 12.84 4.32
C GLU A 270 94.98 12.68 2.83
N ALA A 271 95.27 11.52 2.22
CA ALA A 271 94.79 11.16 0.88
C ALA A 271 93.44 10.42 0.95
N ARG A 272 93.26 9.52 1.92
CA ARG A 272 91.98 8.81 2.15
C ARG A 272 90.86 9.74 2.62
N LYS A 273 91.12 10.75 3.46
CA LYS A 273 90.07 11.69 3.93
C LYS A 273 89.53 12.67 2.89
N ARG A 274 90.16 12.85 1.71
CA ARG A 274 89.57 13.62 0.59
C ARG A 274 88.86 12.74 -0.44
N GLU A 275 89.27 11.47 -0.57
CA GLU A 275 88.60 10.49 -1.42
C GLU A 275 87.34 9.93 -0.74
N ASP A 276 87.39 9.66 0.57
CA ASP A 276 86.23 9.25 1.38
C ASP A 276 85.17 10.36 1.47
N ASN A 277 85.57 11.64 1.62
CA ASN A 277 84.61 12.76 1.73
C ASN A 277 83.92 13.12 0.38
N MET A 278 84.58 12.87 -0.77
CA MET A 278 83.96 13.01 -2.11
C MET A 278 83.12 11.79 -2.50
N SER A 279 83.55 10.59 -2.09
CA SER A 279 82.80 9.34 -2.19
C SER A 279 81.52 9.38 -1.35
N GLU A 280 81.60 9.83 -0.10
CA GLU A 280 80.50 9.96 0.85
C GLU A 280 79.52 11.07 0.44
N SER A 281 80.02 12.22 -0.04
CA SER A 281 79.16 13.26 -0.62
C SER A 281 78.48 12.81 -1.92
N SER A 282 79.16 12.07 -2.79
CA SER A 282 78.54 11.49 -4.00
C SER A 282 77.55 10.39 -3.68
N GLN A 283 77.79 9.57 -2.66
CA GLN A 283 76.88 8.53 -2.20
C GLN A 283 75.64 9.16 -1.55
N GLN A 284 75.82 10.19 -0.73
CA GLN A 284 74.73 10.94 -0.12
C GLN A 284 73.84 11.64 -1.16
N VAL A 285 74.41 12.20 -2.24
CA VAL A 285 73.63 12.75 -3.37
C VAL A 285 72.88 11.65 -4.11
N LYS A 286 73.49 10.49 -4.35
CA LYS A 286 72.82 9.33 -4.98
C LYS A 286 71.67 8.81 -4.12
N ASP A 287 71.88 8.68 -2.82
CA ASP A 287 70.86 8.23 -1.88
C ASP A 287 69.72 9.25 -1.77
N THR A 288 70.03 10.55 -1.77
CA THR A 288 69.02 11.62 -1.80
C THR A 288 68.23 11.61 -3.11
N MET A 289 68.88 11.37 -4.25
CA MET A 289 68.21 11.25 -5.55
C MET A 289 67.32 10.00 -5.60
N ARG A 290 67.79 8.87 -5.05
CA ARG A 290 67.01 7.64 -4.93
C ARG A 290 65.77 7.83 -4.06
N GLN A 291 65.91 8.44 -2.89
CA GLN A 291 64.77 8.79 -2.02
C GLN A 291 63.78 9.73 -2.71
N LYS A 292 64.27 10.70 -3.50
CA LYS A 292 63.40 11.58 -4.29
C LYS A 292 62.69 10.82 -5.41
N SER A 293 63.35 9.88 -6.07
CA SER A 293 62.73 9.01 -7.08
C SER A 293 61.66 8.11 -6.47
N GLU A 294 61.95 7.47 -5.34
CA GLU A 294 60.98 6.64 -4.58
C GLU A 294 59.77 7.50 -4.13
N ARG A 295 60.02 8.72 -3.62
CA ARG A 295 58.96 9.67 -3.26
C ARG A 295 58.11 10.13 -4.45
N ILE A 296 58.71 10.29 -5.63
CA ILE A 296 57.98 10.66 -6.86
C ILE A 296 57.09 9.49 -7.30
N GLU A 297 57.61 8.27 -7.26
CA GLU A 297 56.88 7.06 -7.62
C GLU A 297 55.66 6.85 -6.69
N GLU A 298 55.84 7.03 -5.38
CA GLU A 298 54.74 7.01 -4.40
C GLU A 298 53.68 8.09 -4.67
N LEU A 299 54.09 9.30 -5.04
CA LEU A 299 53.16 10.39 -5.37
C LEU A 299 52.41 10.14 -6.68
N GLU A 300 53.07 9.53 -7.68
CA GLU A 300 52.42 9.13 -8.92
C GLU A 300 51.42 7.99 -8.70
N GLU A 301 51.74 7.04 -7.82
CA GLU A 301 50.84 5.96 -7.43
C GLU A 301 49.62 6.50 -6.67
N ALA A 302 49.82 7.37 -5.67
CA ALA A 302 48.74 8.05 -4.97
C ALA A 302 47.88 8.91 -5.91
N LEU A 303 48.47 9.53 -6.94
CA LEU A 303 47.71 10.28 -7.94
C LEU A 303 46.87 9.35 -8.83
N ARG A 304 47.42 8.21 -9.25
CA ARG A 304 46.68 7.19 -10.02
C ARG A 304 45.49 6.67 -9.20
N GLU A 305 45.71 6.36 -7.92
CA GLU A 305 44.64 5.96 -7.01
C GLU A 305 43.59 7.06 -6.82
N SER A 306 44.01 8.32 -6.61
CA SER A 306 43.09 9.45 -6.46
C SER A 306 42.22 9.66 -7.70
N VAL A 307 42.78 9.51 -8.90
CA VAL A 307 42.03 9.62 -10.16
C VAL A 307 41.07 8.46 -10.30
N GLN A 308 41.49 7.23 -9.97
CA GLN A 308 40.63 6.06 -10.02
C GLN A 308 39.46 6.17 -9.04
N ILE A 309 39.70 6.57 -7.79
CA ILE A 309 38.66 6.80 -6.78
C ILE A 309 37.68 7.88 -7.26
N THR A 310 38.17 8.94 -7.89
CA THR A 310 37.31 10.01 -8.42
C THR A 310 36.41 9.50 -9.54
N ALA A 311 36.95 8.71 -10.48
CA ALA A 311 36.17 8.12 -11.56
C ALA A 311 35.12 7.11 -11.05
N GLU A 312 35.50 6.27 -10.07
CA GLU A 312 34.56 5.33 -9.42
C GLU A 312 33.44 6.09 -8.70
N ARG A 313 33.78 7.18 -8.00
CA ARG A 313 32.80 8.01 -7.31
C ARG A 313 31.84 8.71 -8.27
N GLU A 314 32.34 9.26 -9.38
CA GLU A 314 31.50 9.86 -10.42
C GLU A 314 30.55 8.85 -11.07
N MET A 315 31.03 7.61 -11.30
CA MET A 315 30.19 6.54 -11.83
C MET A 315 29.06 6.16 -10.87
N VAL A 316 29.35 6.03 -9.57
CA VAL A 316 28.33 5.78 -8.54
C VAL A 316 27.34 6.94 -8.46
N LEU A 317 27.81 8.18 -8.53
CA LEU A 317 26.95 9.36 -8.51
C LEU A 317 25.99 9.39 -9.72
N ALA A 318 26.49 9.06 -10.91
CA ALA A 318 25.65 8.96 -12.12
C ALA A 318 24.65 7.80 -12.02
N GLN A 319 25.03 6.67 -11.42
CA GLN A 319 24.12 5.56 -11.14
C GLN A 319 23.02 5.96 -10.14
N GLU A 320 23.38 6.64 -9.06
CA GLU A 320 22.42 7.16 -8.08
C GLU A 320 21.47 8.20 -8.69
N GLU A 321 21.97 9.12 -9.51
CA GLU A 321 21.12 10.10 -10.21
C GLU A 321 20.14 9.43 -11.17
N ALA A 322 20.57 8.40 -11.91
CA ALA A 322 19.70 7.64 -12.79
C ALA A 322 18.64 6.85 -12.00
N ALA A 323 19.03 6.25 -10.87
CA ALA A 323 18.10 5.53 -9.98
C ALA A 323 17.07 6.49 -9.35
N ARG A 324 17.51 7.65 -8.87
CA ARG A 324 16.64 8.69 -8.31
C ARG A 324 15.65 9.20 -9.37
N ALA A 325 16.12 9.49 -10.59
CA ALA A 325 15.23 9.92 -11.68
C ALA A 325 14.20 8.85 -12.06
N HIS A 326 14.57 7.56 -12.00
CA HIS A 326 13.64 6.47 -12.21
C HIS A 326 12.57 6.39 -11.11
N GLN A 327 12.98 6.48 -9.85
CA GLN A 327 12.08 6.50 -8.70
C GLN A 327 11.14 7.70 -8.73
N GLU A 328 11.65 8.89 -9.07
CA GLU A 328 10.84 10.12 -9.18
C GLU A 328 9.74 9.97 -10.24
N LYS A 329 10.07 9.36 -11.39
CA LYS A 329 9.08 9.05 -12.42
C LYS A 329 8.04 8.02 -11.97
N GLN A 330 8.47 6.96 -11.27
CA GLN A 330 7.53 5.98 -10.70
C GLN A 330 6.58 6.64 -9.68
N MET A 331 7.10 7.55 -8.86
CA MET A 331 6.30 8.30 -7.88
C MET A 331 5.28 9.20 -8.57
N GLU A 332 5.66 9.87 -9.65
CA GLU A 332 4.76 10.73 -10.44
C GLU A 332 3.65 9.90 -11.12
N GLU A 333 3.98 8.73 -11.66
CA GLU A 333 2.99 7.78 -12.21
C GLU A 333 2.01 7.27 -11.14
N LEU A 334 2.50 6.93 -9.94
CA LEU A 334 1.69 6.51 -8.79
C LEU A 334 0.77 7.62 -8.29
N LEU A 335 1.27 8.85 -8.16
CA LEU A 335 0.47 10.02 -7.79
C LEU A 335 -0.62 10.28 -8.83
N GLY A 336 -0.30 10.17 -10.12
CA GLY A 336 -1.28 10.29 -11.19
C GLY A 336 -2.35 9.19 -11.17
N ALA A 337 -1.99 7.96 -10.83
CA ALA A 337 -2.93 6.86 -10.65
C ALA A 337 -3.83 7.07 -9.43
N MET A 338 -3.26 7.53 -8.31
CA MET A 338 -3.99 7.85 -7.09
C MET A 338 -5.03 8.97 -7.31
N GLU A 339 -4.66 10.02 -8.05
CA GLU A 339 -5.58 11.11 -8.37
C GLU A 339 -6.77 10.63 -9.23
N LYS A 340 -6.53 9.70 -10.17
CA LYS A 340 -7.61 9.07 -10.96
C LYS A 340 -8.56 8.26 -10.09
N VAL A 341 -8.04 7.42 -9.19
CA VAL A 341 -8.85 6.64 -8.26
C VAL A 341 -9.69 7.55 -7.36
N LYS A 342 -9.11 8.67 -6.91
CA LYS A 342 -9.83 9.67 -6.12
C LYS A 342 -10.98 10.31 -6.91
N GLN A 343 -10.76 10.68 -8.17
CA GLN A 343 -11.81 11.20 -9.05
C GLN A 343 -12.92 10.16 -9.31
N GLU A 344 -12.56 8.90 -9.52
CA GLU A 344 -13.53 7.81 -9.67
C GLU A 344 -14.36 7.62 -8.39
N LEU A 345 -13.72 7.69 -7.21
CA LEU A 345 -14.41 7.61 -5.92
C LEU A 345 -15.39 8.77 -5.72
N GLU A 346 -15.00 10.00 -6.06
CA GLU A 346 -15.88 11.18 -6.01
C GLU A 346 -17.08 11.04 -6.97
N SER A 347 -16.84 10.54 -8.18
CA SER A 347 -17.90 10.23 -9.16
C SER A 347 -18.88 9.18 -8.63
N MET A 348 -18.36 8.10 -8.04
CA MET A 348 -19.18 7.04 -7.44
C MET A 348 -19.99 7.55 -6.24
N ARG A 349 -19.40 8.43 -5.39
CA ARG A 349 -20.13 9.09 -4.30
C ARG A 349 -21.27 9.96 -4.80
N ALA A 350 -21.05 10.72 -5.88
CA ALA A 350 -22.11 11.54 -6.48
C ALA A 350 -23.26 10.68 -7.02
N LYS A 351 -22.96 9.57 -7.70
CA LYS A 351 -23.97 8.61 -8.18
C LYS A 351 -24.73 7.94 -7.04
N LEU A 352 -24.05 7.61 -5.94
CA LEU A 352 -24.70 7.06 -4.75
C LEU A 352 -25.67 8.08 -4.14
N ALA A 353 -25.26 9.35 -4.01
CA ALA A 353 -26.12 10.40 -3.50
C ALA A 353 -27.36 10.62 -4.36
N SER A 354 -27.23 10.64 -5.69
CA SER A 354 -28.37 10.81 -6.60
C SER A 354 -29.34 9.63 -6.58
N THR A 355 -28.83 8.41 -6.48
CA THR A 355 -29.69 7.21 -6.37
C THR A 355 -30.41 7.15 -5.03
N GLN A 356 -29.75 7.54 -3.94
CA GLN A 356 -30.35 7.63 -2.61
C GLN A 356 -31.43 8.72 -2.55
N GLN A 357 -31.21 9.88 -3.19
CA GLN A 357 -32.25 10.92 -3.31
C GLN A 357 -33.46 10.41 -4.09
N SER A 358 -33.24 9.74 -5.22
CA SER A 358 -34.33 9.14 -6.01
C SER A 358 -35.13 8.12 -5.21
N LEU A 359 -34.46 7.31 -4.39
CA LEU A 359 -35.12 6.37 -3.49
C LEU A 359 -36.01 7.09 -2.47
N CYS A 360 -35.50 8.11 -1.77
CA CYS A 360 -36.30 8.92 -0.85
C CYS A 360 -37.53 9.55 -1.53
N GLU A 361 -37.38 10.06 -2.76
CA GLU A 361 -38.50 10.61 -3.53
C GLU A 361 -39.56 9.54 -3.83
N LYS A 362 -39.15 8.32 -4.19
CA LYS A 362 -40.07 7.20 -4.42
C LYS A 362 -40.75 6.75 -3.12
N GLU A 363 -40.05 6.73 -2.00
CA GLU A 363 -40.61 6.40 -0.68
C GLU A 363 -41.63 7.45 -0.22
N ALA A 364 -41.33 8.73 -0.40
CA ALA A 364 -42.27 9.82 -0.14
C ALA A 364 -43.52 9.71 -1.04
N HIS A 365 -43.33 9.36 -2.31
CA HIS A 365 -44.45 9.15 -3.24
C HIS A 365 -45.32 7.96 -2.84
N LEU A 366 -44.71 6.83 -2.47
CA LEU A 366 -45.44 5.66 -1.96
C LEU A 366 -46.21 5.97 -0.67
N THR A 367 -45.63 6.76 0.23
CA THR A 367 -46.29 7.20 1.46
C THR A 367 -47.51 8.07 1.15
N THR A 368 -47.39 8.96 0.17
CA THR A 368 -48.50 9.80 -0.31
C THR A 368 -49.61 8.95 -0.92
N LEU A 369 -49.28 8.03 -1.83
CA LEU A 369 -50.26 7.11 -2.46
C LEU A 369 -50.96 6.22 -1.42
N ARG A 370 -50.24 5.75 -0.39
CA ARG A 370 -50.84 5.01 0.73
C ARG A 370 -51.82 5.88 1.51
N ALA A 371 -51.47 7.13 1.80
CA ALA A 371 -52.35 8.08 2.48
C ALA A 371 -53.60 8.41 1.64
N GLU A 372 -53.43 8.66 0.35
CA GLU A 372 -54.55 8.86 -0.58
C GLU A 372 -55.46 7.62 -0.60
N ARG A 373 -54.91 6.42 -0.77
CA ARG A 373 -55.69 5.17 -0.77
C ARG A 373 -56.50 5.02 0.52
N ARG A 374 -55.93 5.37 1.67
CA ARG A 374 -56.65 5.37 2.97
C ARG A 374 -57.81 6.36 2.96
N LYS A 375 -57.57 7.60 2.53
CA LYS A 375 -58.60 8.64 2.43
C LYS A 375 -59.77 8.20 1.54
N HIS A 376 -59.48 7.64 0.37
CA HIS A 376 -60.52 7.12 -0.54
C HIS A 376 -61.32 5.99 0.11
N LEU A 377 -60.67 5.11 0.88
CA LEU A 377 -61.36 4.03 1.58
C LEU A 377 -62.28 4.56 2.68
N GLU A 378 -61.86 5.60 3.41
CA GLU A 378 -62.69 6.30 4.39
C GLU A 378 -63.92 6.94 3.74
N GLU A 379 -63.73 7.69 2.65
CA GLU A 379 -64.79 8.33 1.86
C GLU A 379 -65.81 7.27 1.36
N VAL A 380 -65.35 6.11 0.87
CA VAL A 380 -66.24 5.01 0.44
C VAL A 380 -67.03 4.42 1.61
N LEU A 381 -66.42 4.26 2.77
CA LEU A 381 -67.13 3.73 3.95
C LEU A 381 -68.18 4.72 4.45
N GLU A 382 -67.89 6.02 4.40
CA GLU A 382 -68.81 7.10 4.73
C GLU A 382 -70.00 7.16 3.76
N MET A 383 -69.76 7.17 2.46
CA MET A 383 -70.84 7.12 1.45
C MET A 383 -71.75 5.90 1.64
N LYS A 384 -71.18 4.74 1.96
CA LYS A 384 -71.97 3.53 2.27
C LYS A 384 -72.81 3.70 3.54
N GLN A 385 -72.29 4.37 4.57
CA GLN A 385 -73.02 4.66 5.80
C GLN A 385 -74.20 5.61 5.53
N GLU A 386 -73.97 6.68 4.77
CA GLU A 386 -75.01 7.64 4.37
C GLU A 386 -76.11 6.98 3.52
N ALA A 387 -75.74 6.14 2.55
CA ALA A 387 -76.70 5.40 1.72
C ALA A 387 -77.58 4.47 2.55
N LEU A 388 -77.01 3.78 3.55
CA LEU A 388 -77.76 2.93 4.47
C LEU A 388 -78.72 3.76 5.35
N LEU A 389 -78.27 4.90 5.87
CA LEU A 389 -79.12 5.82 6.64
C LEU A 389 -80.28 6.38 5.81
N ALA A 390 -80.03 6.78 4.57
CA ALA A 390 -81.05 7.24 3.65
C ALA A 390 -82.09 6.14 3.35
N ALA A 391 -81.65 4.91 3.08
CA ALA A 391 -82.54 3.78 2.85
C ALA A 391 -83.38 3.44 4.10
N ILE A 392 -82.81 3.51 5.30
CA ILE A 392 -83.57 3.34 6.56
C ILE A 392 -84.63 4.43 6.70
N SER A 393 -84.25 5.69 6.47
CA SER A 393 -85.16 6.83 6.54
C SER A 393 -86.31 6.71 5.54
N GLU A 394 -86.04 6.24 4.31
CA GLU A 394 -87.06 5.95 3.31
C GLU A 394 -88.03 4.87 3.78
N LYS A 395 -87.52 3.77 4.38
CA LYS A 395 -88.37 2.72 4.96
C LYS A 395 -89.22 3.26 6.10
N ASP A 396 -88.68 4.12 6.97
CA ASP A 396 -89.43 4.75 8.05
C ASP A 396 -90.55 5.69 7.53
N ALA A 397 -90.27 6.47 6.49
CA ALA A 397 -91.29 7.31 5.83
C ALA A 397 -92.42 6.46 5.23
N ASN A 398 -92.09 5.36 4.55
CA ASN A 398 -93.06 4.44 3.97
C ASN A 398 -93.92 3.74 5.03
N ILE A 399 -93.31 3.32 6.15
CA ILE A 399 -94.04 2.77 7.30
C ILE A 399 -95.03 3.80 7.86
N ALA A 400 -94.57 5.04 8.09
CA ALA A 400 -95.41 6.11 8.62
C ALA A 400 -96.59 6.43 7.68
N LEU A 401 -96.36 6.49 6.37
CA LEU A 401 -97.43 6.70 5.37
C LEU A 401 -98.49 5.59 5.41
N LEU A 402 -98.06 4.32 5.47
CA LEU A 402 -98.97 3.19 5.56
C LEU A 402 -99.73 3.15 6.89
N GLU A 403 -99.09 3.50 8.00
CA GLU A 403 -99.71 3.58 9.32
C GLU A 403 -100.73 4.74 9.41
N LEU A 404 -100.45 5.89 8.79
CA LEU A 404 -101.36 7.04 8.72
C LEU A 404 -102.54 6.84 7.77
N SER A 405 -102.39 6.03 6.70
CA SER A 405 -103.45 5.73 5.73
C SER A 405 -104.64 4.92 6.29
N SER A 406 -104.62 4.60 7.59
CA SER A 406 -105.73 4.11 8.43
C SER A 406 -106.60 2.99 7.82
N SER A 407 -106.01 2.09 7.04
CA SER A 407 -106.69 0.90 6.53
C SER A 407 -106.37 -0.29 7.42
N LYS A 408 -107.31 -0.74 8.27
CA LYS A 408 -107.19 -1.99 9.06
C LYS A 408 -107.24 -3.27 8.20
N LYS A 409 -106.87 -3.18 6.92
CA LYS A 409 -106.83 -4.34 6.02
C LYS A 409 -105.60 -5.18 6.37
N LYS A 410 -105.78 -6.49 6.41
CA LYS A 410 -104.68 -7.44 6.69
C LYS A 410 -103.47 -7.23 5.77
N LYS A 411 -103.71 -6.93 4.49
CA LYS A 411 -102.65 -6.65 3.50
C LYS A 411 -101.74 -5.46 3.88
N THR A 412 -102.31 -4.35 4.34
CA THR A 412 -101.51 -3.17 4.73
C THR A 412 -100.73 -3.42 6.01
N GLN A 413 -101.24 -4.25 6.93
CA GLN A 413 -100.48 -4.68 8.11
C GLN A 413 -99.32 -5.63 7.74
N ASP A 414 -99.54 -6.56 6.81
CA ASP A 414 -98.51 -7.48 6.33
C ASP A 414 -97.38 -6.73 5.61
N GLU A 415 -97.71 -5.71 4.80
CA GLU A 415 -96.74 -4.82 4.14
C GLU A 415 -95.91 -4.00 5.16
N VAL A 416 -96.56 -3.43 6.18
CA VAL A 416 -95.85 -2.73 7.28
C VAL A 416 -94.90 -3.68 8.03
N ALA A 417 -95.35 -4.91 8.31
CA ALA A 417 -94.52 -5.91 8.97
C ALA A 417 -93.32 -6.33 8.10
N LEU A 418 -93.47 -6.37 6.77
CA LEU A 418 -92.39 -6.64 5.84
C LEU A 418 -91.38 -5.49 5.80
N LEU A 419 -91.85 -4.24 5.69
CA LEU A 419 -91.00 -3.05 5.72
C LEU A 419 -90.21 -2.92 7.03
N LYS A 420 -90.82 -3.26 8.18
CA LYS A 420 -90.13 -3.31 9.48
C LYS A 420 -88.99 -4.33 9.48
N ARG A 421 -89.21 -5.53 8.95
CA ARG A 421 -88.14 -6.55 8.82
C ARG A 421 -87.03 -6.11 7.86
N GLU A 422 -87.36 -5.47 6.75
CA GLU A 422 -86.37 -4.91 5.83
C GLU A 422 -85.55 -3.80 6.48
N LYS A 423 -86.21 -2.91 7.24
CA LYS A 423 -85.54 -1.87 8.01
C LYS A 423 -84.57 -2.47 9.03
N ASP A 424 -85.00 -3.47 9.79
CA ASP A 424 -84.15 -4.12 10.79
C ASP A 424 -82.89 -4.73 10.16
N ARG A 425 -83.00 -5.29 8.94
CA ARG A 425 -81.84 -5.77 8.18
C ARG A 425 -80.90 -4.63 7.77
N LEU A 426 -81.43 -3.50 7.29
CA LEU A 426 -80.63 -2.32 6.96
C LEU A 426 -79.94 -1.73 8.19
N VAL A 427 -80.61 -1.72 9.35
CA VAL A 427 -80.03 -1.29 10.63
C VAL A 427 -78.90 -2.21 11.06
N GLN A 428 -79.03 -3.52 10.88
CA GLN A 428 -77.94 -4.47 11.15
C GLN A 428 -76.74 -4.23 10.21
N GLN A 429 -77.00 -4.00 8.91
CA GLN A 429 -75.94 -3.65 7.95
C GLN A 429 -75.24 -2.34 8.32
N LEU A 430 -75.99 -1.34 8.77
CA LEU A 430 -75.44 -0.07 9.25
C LEU A 430 -74.53 -0.28 10.46
N LYS A 431 -74.94 -1.09 11.45
CA LYS A 431 -74.10 -1.42 12.61
C LYS A 431 -72.80 -2.09 12.20
N GLN A 432 -72.86 -3.07 11.28
CA GLN A 432 -71.66 -3.72 10.75
C GLN A 432 -70.76 -2.72 10.02
N GLN A 433 -71.35 -1.81 9.25
CA GLN A 433 -70.59 -0.81 8.51
C GLN A 433 -69.91 0.20 9.44
N THR A 434 -70.58 0.65 10.50
CA THR A 434 -69.98 1.50 11.54
C THR A 434 -68.81 0.79 12.23
N GLN A 435 -68.95 -0.51 12.51
CA GLN A 435 -67.86 -1.31 13.07
C GLN A 435 -66.68 -1.45 12.10
N ASN A 436 -66.94 -1.68 10.82
CA ASN A 436 -65.90 -1.74 9.79
C ASN A 436 -65.14 -0.41 9.67
N ARG A 437 -65.84 0.72 9.75
CA ARG A 437 -65.23 2.06 9.74
C ARG A 437 -64.36 2.29 10.98
N MET A 438 -64.83 1.91 12.16
CA MET A 438 -64.03 2.00 13.39
C MET A 438 -62.79 1.11 13.35
N LYS A 439 -62.90 -0.10 12.78
CA LYS A 439 -61.75 -1.01 12.64
C LYS A 439 -60.68 -0.43 11.71
N LEU A 440 -61.10 0.16 10.59
CA LEU A 440 -60.18 0.84 9.68
C LEU A 440 -59.44 1.99 10.39
N MET A 441 -60.16 2.79 11.18
CA MET A 441 -59.57 3.87 11.98
C MET A 441 -58.59 3.36 13.04
N ALA A 442 -58.80 2.17 13.60
CA ALA A 442 -57.88 1.56 14.57
C ALA A 442 -56.60 1.02 13.90
N ASP A 443 -56.74 0.31 12.77
CA ASP A 443 -55.61 -0.19 11.99
C ASP A 443 -54.70 0.96 11.48
N ASN A 444 -55.24 2.19 11.36
CA ASN A 444 -54.49 3.39 10.96
C ASN A 444 -53.51 3.91 12.03
N TYR A 445 -53.74 3.65 13.32
CA TYR A 445 -52.83 4.10 14.40
C TYR A 445 -51.60 3.19 14.53
N GLU A 446 -51.73 1.91 14.20
CA GLU A 446 -50.60 0.97 14.26
C GLU A 446 -49.58 1.22 13.12
N ASP A 447 -50.02 1.66 11.94
CA ASP A 447 -49.15 2.01 10.80
C ASP A 447 -48.31 3.29 11.04
N ASP A 448 -48.81 4.25 11.81
CA ASP A 448 -48.06 5.48 12.16
C ASP A 448 -47.08 5.26 13.32
N HIS A 449 -47.35 4.34 14.25
CA HIS A 449 -46.38 3.95 15.28
C HIS A 449 -45.17 3.18 14.72
N LEU A 450 -45.34 2.52 13.57
CA LEU A 450 -44.24 1.95 12.79
C LEU A 450 -43.41 3.03 12.06
N LYS A 451 -43.98 4.23 11.80
CA LYS A 451 -43.26 5.33 11.13
C LYS A 451 -42.36 6.16 12.05
N THR A 452 -42.69 6.32 13.33
CA THR A 452 -41.77 6.98 14.28
C THR A 452 -40.49 6.18 14.54
N ALA A 453 -40.42 4.92 14.09
CA ALA A 453 -39.21 4.11 14.09
C ALA A 453 -38.46 4.12 12.73
N HIS A 454 -38.97 4.81 11.70
CA HIS A 454 -38.48 4.74 10.32
C HIS A 454 -37.75 6.00 9.83
N ASP A 455 -37.49 6.98 10.70
CA ASP A 455 -36.70 8.18 10.38
C ASP A 455 -35.17 7.96 10.45
N HIS A 456 -34.72 6.72 10.27
CA HIS A 456 -33.32 6.42 10.05
C HIS A 456 -33.14 5.77 8.69
N THR A 457 -32.59 6.54 7.76
CA THR A 457 -31.71 6.03 6.71
C THR A 457 -30.67 5.12 7.36
N ASN A 458 -30.96 3.83 7.48
CA ASN A 458 -30.02 2.78 7.84
C ASN A 458 -30.74 1.45 7.65
N HIS A 459 -30.39 0.70 6.61
CA HIS A 459 -30.49 -0.76 6.72
C HIS A 459 -29.60 -1.14 7.91
N LYS A 460 -30.18 -1.29 9.10
CA LYS A 460 -29.45 -1.83 10.24
C LYS A 460 -29.02 -3.25 9.84
N PRO A 461 -27.71 -3.55 9.85
CA PRO A 461 -27.22 -4.87 9.49
C PRO A 461 -27.88 -5.92 10.40
N SER A 462 -28.28 -7.06 9.83
CA SER A 462 -28.77 -8.19 10.62
C SER A 462 -27.75 -8.54 11.71
N PRO A 463 -28.14 -9.08 12.89
CA PRO A 463 -27.18 -9.61 13.88
C PRO A 463 -26.07 -10.47 13.25
N ASP A 464 -26.42 -11.32 12.28
CA ASP A 464 -25.46 -12.16 11.54
C ASP A 464 -24.49 -11.37 10.66
N GLN A 465 -24.87 -10.16 10.22
CA GLN A 465 -24.02 -9.25 9.45
C GLN A 465 -23.11 -8.40 10.33
N MET A 466 -23.40 -8.29 11.64
CA MET A 466 -22.62 -7.51 12.60
C MET A 466 -21.49 -8.30 13.27
N ILE A 467 -21.66 -9.61 13.40
CA ILE A 467 -20.67 -10.49 14.03
C ILE A 467 -19.32 -10.51 13.26
N PRO A 468 -19.28 -10.63 11.91
CA PRO A 468 -17.99 -10.68 11.21
C PRO A 468 -17.15 -9.40 11.36
N PRO A 469 -17.71 -8.17 11.24
CA PRO A 469 -16.99 -6.94 11.55
C PRO A 469 -16.45 -6.89 12.99
N LEU A 470 -17.25 -7.31 13.99
CA LEU A 470 -16.84 -7.36 15.40
C LEU A 470 -15.64 -8.29 15.62
N VAL A 471 -15.68 -9.50 15.05
CA VAL A 471 -14.57 -10.46 15.13
C VAL A 471 -13.32 -9.91 14.46
N ALA A 472 -13.46 -9.27 13.29
CA ALA A 472 -12.33 -8.64 12.59
C ALA A 472 -11.71 -7.49 13.42
N LEU A 473 -12.54 -6.65 14.05
CA LEU A 473 -12.08 -5.58 14.93
C LEU A 473 -11.33 -6.12 16.15
N SER A 474 -11.84 -7.16 16.81
CA SER A 474 -11.16 -7.83 17.94
C SER A 474 -9.79 -8.42 17.53
N GLN A 475 -9.71 -9.08 16.37
CA GLN A 475 -8.46 -9.61 15.84
C GLN A 475 -7.44 -8.50 15.52
N ASN A 476 -7.89 -7.40 14.91
CA ASN A 476 -7.05 -6.25 14.61
C ASN A 476 -6.55 -5.58 15.90
N ARG A 477 -7.42 -5.43 16.90
CA ARG A 477 -7.05 -4.91 18.22
C ARG A 477 -5.99 -5.77 18.90
N SER A 478 -6.09 -7.09 18.78
CA SER A 478 -5.10 -8.03 19.31
C SER A 478 -3.74 -7.90 18.62
N LYS A 479 -3.72 -7.76 17.29
CA LYS A 479 -2.49 -7.49 16.52
C LYS A 479 -1.88 -6.15 16.90
N LEU A 480 -2.70 -5.11 17.04
CA LEU A 480 -2.24 -3.78 17.42
C LEU A 480 -1.64 -3.77 18.83
N LYS A 481 -2.24 -4.50 19.78
CA LYS A 481 -1.66 -4.70 21.13
C LYS A 481 -0.29 -5.36 21.07
N LEU A 482 -0.11 -6.41 20.26
CA LEU A 482 1.18 -7.06 20.06
C LEU A 482 2.21 -6.12 19.44
N TYR A 483 1.80 -5.31 18.46
CA TYR A 483 2.66 -4.32 17.83
C TYR A 483 3.12 -3.25 18.83
N ILE A 484 2.19 -2.69 19.60
CA ILE A 484 2.50 -1.73 20.65
C ILE A 484 3.44 -2.36 21.70
N ALA A 485 3.21 -3.61 22.10
CA ALA A 485 4.07 -4.32 23.04
C ALA A 485 5.51 -4.45 22.51
N HIS A 486 5.66 -4.83 21.24
CA HIS A 486 6.98 -4.93 20.61
C HIS A 486 7.71 -3.57 20.55
N LEU A 487 7.02 -2.50 20.14
CA LEU A 487 7.59 -1.14 20.16
C LEU A 487 7.98 -0.71 21.57
N THR A 488 7.15 -1.06 22.55
CA THR A 488 7.38 -0.76 23.95
C THR A 488 8.62 -1.48 24.47
N ASP A 489 8.81 -2.76 24.13
CA ASP A 489 9.98 -3.55 24.51
C ASP A 489 11.27 -2.97 23.90
N LEU A 490 11.25 -2.60 22.62
CA LEU A 490 12.40 -1.94 21.96
C LEU A 490 12.77 -0.62 22.63
N CYS A 491 11.78 0.16 23.07
CA CYS A 491 12.04 1.38 23.84
C CYS A 491 12.65 1.06 25.21
N HIS A 492 12.14 0.05 25.93
CA HIS A 492 12.64 -0.32 27.26
C HIS A 492 14.06 -0.87 27.22
N GLU A 493 14.43 -1.63 26.18
CA GLU A 493 15.80 -2.10 25.98
C GLU A 493 16.79 -0.96 25.77
N ARG A 494 16.32 0.16 25.19
CA ARG A 494 17.14 1.34 24.90
C ARG A 494 17.23 2.30 26.09
N ASP A 495 16.09 2.78 26.56
CA ASP A 495 15.95 3.62 27.74
C ASP A 495 14.48 3.58 28.23
N PRO A 496 14.19 3.00 29.40
CA PRO A 496 12.84 2.95 29.97
C PRO A 496 12.17 4.32 30.17
N SER A 497 12.93 5.41 30.21
CA SER A 497 12.40 6.76 30.41
C SER A 497 11.71 7.35 29.18
N ILE A 498 11.94 6.81 27.97
CA ILE A 498 11.36 7.28 26.70
C ILE A 498 9.83 7.28 26.75
N LEU A 499 9.23 6.26 27.35
CA LEU A 499 7.77 6.11 27.43
C LEU A 499 7.19 6.59 28.77
N SER A 500 7.99 7.22 29.64
CA SER A 500 7.58 7.61 31.00
C SER A 500 6.42 8.61 31.06
N GLN A 501 6.17 9.34 29.97
CA GLN A 501 5.08 10.31 29.85
C GLN A 501 3.80 9.73 29.23
N LEU A 502 3.86 8.49 28.72
CA LEU A 502 2.73 7.82 28.09
C LEU A 502 2.07 6.85 29.06
N THR A 503 0.74 6.86 29.09
CA THR A 503 -0.06 5.91 29.87
C THR A 503 -0.93 5.10 28.92
N PRO A 504 -0.84 3.76 28.91
CA PRO A 504 -1.68 2.94 28.05
C PRO A 504 -3.16 3.05 28.45
N PRO A 505 -4.09 2.96 27.48
CA PRO A 505 -5.52 2.87 27.77
C PRO A 505 -5.85 1.69 28.69
N SER A 506 -6.90 1.80 29.51
CA SER A 506 -7.24 0.78 30.52
C SER A 506 -7.50 -0.61 29.92
N HIS A 507 -8.06 -0.68 28.71
CA HIS A 507 -8.35 -1.91 27.99
C HIS A 507 -7.15 -2.50 27.25
N TYR A 508 -5.99 -1.84 27.27
CA TYR A 508 -4.76 -2.37 26.66
C TYR A 508 -4.38 -3.73 27.25
N HIS A 509 -4.48 -3.88 28.57
CA HIS A 509 -4.12 -5.10 29.30
C HIS A 509 -5.22 -6.16 29.37
N HIS A 510 -6.43 -5.85 28.89
CA HIS A 510 -7.54 -6.79 28.86
C HIS A 510 -7.52 -7.58 27.55
N SER A 511 -7.67 -8.90 27.62
CA SER A 511 -7.79 -9.77 26.45
C SER A 511 -9.22 -10.25 26.32
N ASP A 512 -9.67 -10.44 25.08
CA ASP A 512 -10.99 -11.01 24.84
C ASP A 512 -11.03 -12.47 25.32
N PRO A 513 -12.16 -12.94 25.89
CA PRO A 513 -12.34 -14.34 26.24
C PRO A 513 -12.13 -15.27 25.05
N ASN A 514 -11.60 -16.48 25.27
CA ASN A 514 -11.42 -17.47 24.20
C ASN A 514 -12.75 -17.84 23.51
N ASP A 515 -13.88 -17.71 24.21
CA ASP A 515 -15.22 -18.04 23.72
C ASP A 515 -16.00 -16.80 23.24
N TRP A 516 -15.32 -15.67 22.96
CA TRP A 516 -15.94 -14.39 22.59
C TRP A 516 -16.89 -14.50 21.39
N GLU A 517 -16.50 -15.26 20.36
CA GLU A 517 -17.34 -15.46 19.17
C GLU A 517 -18.65 -16.22 19.49
N GLU A 518 -18.60 -17.18 20.42
CA GLU A 518 -19.80 -17.88 20.90
C GLU A 518 -20.67 -17.00 21.80
N GLU A 519 -20.07 -16.04 22.51
CA GLU A 519 -20.81 -15.04 23.29
C GLU A 519 -21.52 -14.03 22.38
N LEU A 520 -20.85 -13.55 21.32
CA LEU A 520 -21.45 -12.66 20.32
C LEU A 520 -22.68 -13.29 19.65
N GLN A 521 -22.65 -14.58 19.34
CA GLN A 521 -23.80 -15.30 18.77
C GLN A 521 -25.02 -15.36 19.70
N LYS A 522 -24.84 -15.20 21.01
CA LYS A 522 -25.92 -15.22 22.02
C LYS A 522 -26.46 -13.82 22.34
N MET A 523 -25.83 -12.77 21.81
CA MET A 523 -26.22 -11.38 22.08
C MET A 523 -27.43 -10.94 21.24
N THR A 524 -28.24 -10.06 21.81
CA THR A 524 -29.29 -9.35 21.09
C THR A 524 -28.69 -8.29 20.16
N HIS A 525 -29.47 -7.86 19.16
CA HIS A 525 -29.03 -6.83 18.21
C HIS A 525 -28.56 -5.53 18.90
N GLU A 526 -29.28 -5.05 19.90
CA GLU A 526 -28.88 -3.86 20.67
C GLU A 526 -27.60 -4.06 21.49
N GLN A 527 -27.32 -5.30 21.92
CA GLN A 527 -26.08 -5.63 22.59
C GLN A 527 -24.91 -5.66 21.61
N LEU A 528 -25.11 -6.23 20.42
CA LEU A 528 -24.11 -6.21 19.34
C LEU A 528 -23.78 -4.80 18.85
N GLU A 529 -24.77 -3.91 18.76
CA GLU A 529 -24.54 -2.48 18.42
C GLU A 529 -23.68 -1.79 19.49
N ARG A 530 -24.00 -1.98 20.77
CA ARG A 530 -23.21 -1.42 21.87
C ARG A 530 -21.79 -1.98 21.91
N GLU A 531 -21.64 -3.27 21.64
CA GLU A 531 -20.33 -3.92 21.62
C GLU A 531 -19.48 -3.45 20.43
N LEU A 532 -20.12 -3.19 19.29
CA LEU A 532 -19.45 -2.65 18.10
C LEU A 532 -18.94 -1.23 18.37
N GLU A 533 -19.78 -0.35 18.91
CA GLU A 533 -19.37 1.00 19.31
C GLU A 533 -18.22 0.98 20.34
N LEU A 534 -18.28 0.04 21.30
CA LEU A 534 -17.22 -0.12 22.29
C LEU A 534 -15.91 -0.58 21.63
N CYS A 535 -15.96 -1.60 20.76
CA CYS A 535 -14.79 -2.11 20.05
C CYS A 535 -14.16 -1.05 19.14
N GLU A 536 -14.97 -0.26 18.44
CA GLU A 536 -14.50 0.84 17.58
C GLU A 536 -13.81 1.92 18.40
N LYS A 537 -14.43 2.34 19.52
CA LYS A 537 -13.85 3.31 20.44
C LYS A 537 -12.53 2.82 21.02
N GLU A 538 -12.49 1.58 21.52
CA GLU A 538 -11.29 0.99 22.09
C GLU A 538 -10.16 0.81 21.06
N SER A 539 -10.51 0.47 19.82
CA SER A 539 -9.57 0.38 18.70
C SER A 539 -8.98 1.74 18.36
N ALA A 540 -9.79 2.80 18.34
CA ALA A 540 -9.35 4.17 18.11
C ALA A 540 -8.39 4.65 19.21
N GLU A 541 -8.72 4.41 20.49
CA GLU A 541 -7.86 4.76 21.63
C GLU A 541 -6.51 4.01 21.58
N LEU A 542 -6.52 2.74 21.14
CA LEU A 542 -5.28 1.97 20.95
C LEU A 542 -4.45 2.47 19.78
N GLN A 543 -5.09 2.88 18.68
CA GLN A 543 -4.40 3.44 17.53
C GLN A 543 -3.75 4.79 17.89
N GLU A 544 -4.45 5.64 18.64
CA GLU A 544 -3.91 6.90 19.14
C GLU A 544 -2.71 6.65 20.08
N TYR A 545 -2.81 5.65 20.95
CA TYR A 545 -1.69 5.26 21.81
C TYR A 545 -0.49 4.74 21.01
N ALA A 546 -0.71 3.89 20.00
CA ALA A 546 0.36 3.42 19.10
C ALA A 546 1.06 4.59 18.39
N ASN A 547 0.29 5.56 17.90
CA ASN A 547 0.84 6.77 17.27
C ASN A 547 1.66 7.60 18.26
N CYS A 548 1.20 7.74 19.51
CA CYS A 548 1.96 8.40 20.56
C CYS A 548 3.31 7.69 20.83
N VAL A 549 3.31 6.36 20.89
CA VAL A 549 4.54 5.56 21.08
C VAL A 549 5.48 5.76 19.90
N LEU A 550 4.99 5.67 18.67
CA LEU A 550 5.81 5.92 17.47
C LEU A 550 6.37 7.34 17.43
N GLN A 551 5.61 8.34 17.88
CA GLN A 551 6.10 9.72 17.98
C GLN A 551 7.23 9.85 19.02
N GLN A 552 7.11 9.22 20.18
CA GLN A 552 8.22 9.17 21.15
C GLN A 552 9.45 8.48 20.56
N ILE A 553 9.26 7.40 19.81
CA ILE A 553 10.38 6.73 19.12
C ILE A 553 11.02 7.68 18.10
N ALA A 554 10.23 8.41 17.31
CA ALA A 554 10.75 9.37 16.34
C ALA A 554 11.57 10.49 16.99
N ASP A 555 11.12 10.98 18.14
CA ASP A 555 11.74 12.11 18.83
C ASP A 555 13.03 11.71 19.57
N TYR A 556 13.08 10.50 20.14
CA TYR A 556 14.17 10.08 21.04
C TYR A 556 15.07 8.97 20.48
N CYS A 557 14.57 8.09 19.60
CA CYS A 557 15.28 6.90 19.08
C CYS A 557 14.89 6.58 17.62
N PRO A 558 15.17 7.48 16.65
CA PRO A 558 14.75 7.30 15.25
C PRO A 558 15.37 6.08 14.56
N ASP A 559 16.48 5.54 15.08
CA ASP A 559 17.10 4.29 14.64
C ASP A 559 16.20 3.05 14.86
N ILE A 560 15.36 3.07 15.90
CA ILE A 560 14.37 2.00 16.13
C ILE A 560 13.27 2.02 15.06
N LEU A 561 12.85 3.21 14.62
CA LEU A 561 11.89 3.36 13.52
C LEU A 561 12.44 2.78 12.22
N GLU A 562 13.71 3.03 11.91
CA GLU A 562 14.38 2.46 10.74
C GLU A 562 14.43 0.92 10.80
N GLN A 563 14.72 0.34 11.97
CA GLN A 563 14.67 -1.11 12.16
C GLN A 563 13.27 -1.70 11.95
N VAL A 564 12.23 -1.03 12.47
CA VAL A 564 10.83 -1.46 12.30
C VAL A 564 10.39 -1.36 10.84
N VAL A 565 10.77 -0.29 10.13
CA VAL A 565 10.47 -0.12 8.70
C VAL A 565 11.17 -1.21 7.88
N ASN A 566 12.46 -1.44 8.10
CA ASN A 566 13.21 -2.49 7.40
C ASN A 566 12.61 -3.89 7.65
N ALA A 567 12.21 -4.19 8.89
CA ALA A 567 11.57 -5.47 9.21
C ALA A 567 10.20 -5.66 8.54
N LEU A 568 9.44 -4.56 8.34
CA LEU A 568 8.18 -4.58 7.61
C LEU A 568 8.39 -4.75 6.10
N GLU A 569 9.44 -4.15 5.54
CA GLU A 569 9.84 -4.31 4.14
C GLU A 569 10.35 -5.72 3.83
N GLU A 570 11.06 -6.37 4.76
CA GLU A 570 11.51 -7.77 4.62
C GLU A 570 10.37 -8.80 4.77
N SER A 571 9.24 -8.41 5.36
CA SER A 571 8.09 -9.28 5.62
C SER A 571 6.99 -9.23 4.54
N CYS A 572 7.14 -8.35 3.55
CA CYS A 572 6.23 -8.17 2.40
C CYS A 572 6.83 -8.76 1.13
#